data_AF-L8LZV8-F1
#
_entry.id   AF-L8LZV8-F1
#
_cell.length_a   1.000
_cell.length_b   1.000
_cell.length_c   1.000
_cell.angle_alpha   90.00
_cell.angle_beta   90.00
_cell.angle_gamma   90.00
#
_symmetry.space_group_name_H-M   'P 1'
#
loop_
_entity.id
_entity.type
_entity.pdbx_description
1 polymer ?
#
loop_
_entity_poly.entity_id
_entity_poly.type
_entity_poly.pdbx_seq_one_letter_code
_entity_poly.pdbx_strand_id
1 'polypeptide(L)'
;MGDTPILFDKPFPEIQVTRKSYKRYTNRIMGSVIVTGGFMEPKGHGYKGRARKAIFRDGSMKTINPGNYNIGFDYTKGFGTKVICMYSGVVTKAGREGGYGHRIHVKLDIPFIYQGKTYTCYQAYAHCSKLLKAPKQRVSQGEAIGIEAGQGPRGPRHYGSHVDLDTYCFIKGEKIHLNFELLAGGVDEDDFIENIEVMQVGTSGLDVRWLQQKLKIKVDGDFGNITKQAVTDYQASQPDLLVDGIAGENTCKKLGLFDYAIYAKKATVIKSQPIQSIDITNPQEKFQFDPKNNTEPLLANWVQEDGDHWKFELQDPKNGRYNWHAFKAHVEIVKGYDSDLDDSDIDNLGDLDPAAVDKTNKDSGALSRWEKALKNCPTDGCLIATAKPENISEPGVAASEEIARRDLKNLSPAILASMKKAGQKLNVPVPIIVALASRESHLGAVLGIPPNKKGWGDNNHGYGILQVDNRSHSIRGLDDPYSQAHIEQAIGIFSNYRDQVAQKHPSWPDEQVLKGACVAYNAGVSNVRTIAKMNLGTTHNDYGDDVIARAQFYMDNI
;
A
#
# COMPACT_ATOMS: atom_id res chain seq x y z
N MET A 1 -3.16 -15.06 5.50
CA MET A 1 -3.44 -13.66 5.15
C MET A 1 -4.06 -13.70 3.78
N GLY A 2 -5.19 -13.04 3.57
CA GLY A 2 -5.64 -12.77 2.20
C GLY A 2 -4.65 -11.83 1.53
N ASP A 3 -4.54 -11.93 0.21
CA ASP A 3 -3.76 -10.97 -0.57
C ASP A 3 -4.35 -9.56 -0.45
N THR A 4 -3.50 -8.54 -0.54
CA THR A 4 -3.93 -7.16 -0.67
C THR A 4 -4.31 -6.88 -2.13
N PRO A 5 -5.38 -6.11 -2.41
CA PRO A 5 -5.65 -5.61 -3.76
C PRO A 5 -4.41 -4.96 -4.40
N ILE A 6 -4.16 -5.28 -5.67
CA ILE A 6 -3.11 -4.62 -6.45
C ILE A 6 -3.68 -3.34 -7.08
N LEU A 7 -3.47 -2.22 -6.40
CA LEU A 7 -3.80 -0.88 -6.90
C LEU A 7 -2.52 -0.18 -7.39
N PHE A 8 -2.52 0.25 -8.64
CA PHE A 8 -1.39 1.02 -9.19
C PHE A 8 -1.71 2.51 -9.15
N ASP A 9 -0.66 3.33 -9.21
CA ASP A 9 -0.69 4.81 -9.26
C ASP A 9 -1.70 5.42 -10.26
N LYS A 10 -2.13 4.67 -11.28
CA LYS A 10 -3.26 5.06 -12.12
C LYS A 10 -4.03 3.85 -12.65
N PRO A 11 -5.28 4.03 -13.12
CA PRO A 11 -6.07 2.93 -13.66
C PRO A 11 -5.44 2.34 -14.92
N PHE A 12 -5.48 1.02 -15.06
CA PHE A 12 -4.97 0.35 -16.25
C PHE A 12 -5.66 0.77 -17.56
N PRO A 13 -4.93 0.76 -18.69
CA PRO A 13 -5.54 1.09 -19.96
C PRO A 13 -6.41 -0.09 -20.43
N GLU A 14 -7.62 0.22 -20.88
CA GLU A 14 -8.49 -0.67 -21.68
C GLU A 14 -8.62 -0.12 -23.12
N ILE A 15 -7.63 0.67 -23.55
CA ILE A 15 -7.53 1.36 -24.85
C ILE A 15 -6.17 1.10 -25.47
N GLN A 16 -6.03 1.37 -26.78
CA GLN A 16 -4.76 1.14 -27.49
C GLN A 16 -3.60 1.96 -26.87
N VAL A 17 -2.60 1.25 -26.37
CA VAL A 17 -1.30 1.75 -25.96
C VAL A 17 -0.31 1.50 -27.11
N THR A 18 0.17 2.58 -27.71
CA THR A 18 1.24 2.49 -28.72
C THR A 18 2.61 2.46 -28.03
N ARG A 19 3.65 1.92 -28.67
CA ARG A 19 5.03 1.95 -28.14
C ARG A 19 5.53 3.37 -27.79
N LYS A 20 5.00 4.40 -28.46
CA LYS A 20 5.33 5.81 -28.17
C LYS A 20 4.61 6.36 -26.94
N SER A 21 3.62 5.64 -26.42
CA SER A 21 2.74 6.02 -25.32
C SER A 21 2.76 5.01 -24.17
N TYR A 22 3.76 4.12 -24.12
CA TYR A 22 3.96 3.22 -22.98
C TYR A 22 4.18 4.06 -21.73
N LYS A 23 3.27 3.91 -20.77
CA LYS A 23 3.31 4.63 -19.51
C LYS A 23 3.89 3.73 -18.42
N ARG A 24 4.58 4.38 -17.48
CA ARG A 24 5.05 3.78 -16.25
C ARG A 24 3.90 3.76 -15.23
N TYR A 25 3.78 2.64 -14.55
CA TYR A 25 2.83 2.40 -13.47
C TYR A 25 3.61 1.88 -12.26
N THR A 26 3.19 2.22 -11.06
CA THR A 26 3.88 1.85 -9.82
C THR A 26 2.91 1.35 -8.77
N ASN A 27 3.28 0.27 -8.08
CA ASN A 27 2.56 -0.28 -6.93
C ASN A 27 3.57 -0.85 -5.91
N ARG A 28 3.19 -0.96 -4.63
CA ARG A 28 4.08 -1.42 -3.55
C ARG A 28 4.57 -2.87 -3.68
N ILE A 29 3.79 -3.76 -4.30
CA ILE A 29 4.10 -5.19 -4.47
C ILE A 29 4.89 -5.42 -5.75
N MET A 30 4.47 -4.77 -6.84
CA MET A 30 5.11 -4.94 -8.14
C MET A 30 6.24 -3.94 -8.40
N GLY A 31 6.41 -2.89 -7.61
CA GLY A 31 7.32 -1.79 -7.96
C GLY A 31 6.92 -1.12 -9.27
N SER A 32 7.88 -0.48 -9.94
CA SER A 32 7.63 0.21 -11.20
C SER A 32 7.61 -0.75 -12.39
N VAL A 33 6.56 -0.69 -13.22
CA VAL A 33 6.39 -1.43 -14.46
C VAL A 33 6.05 -0.48 -15.60
N ILE A 34 6.41 -0.84 -16.83
CA ILE A 34 5.97 -0.14 -18.03
C ILE A 34 4.91 -0.99 -18.71
N VAL A 35 3.75 -0.41 -19.00
CA VAL A 35 2.63 -1.14 -19.62
C VAL A 35 2.83 -1.21 -21.11
N THR A 36 2.89 -2.43 -21.63
CA THR A 36 3.14 -2.73 -23.04
C THR A 36 1.86 -3.14 -23.79
N GLY A 37 0.78 -3.42 -23.05
CA GLY A 37 -0.55 -3.73 -23.54
C GLY A 37 -1.58 -3.71 -22.41
N GLY A 38 -2.72 -3.08 -22.63
CA GLY A 38 -3.85 -2.95 -21.74
C GLY A 38 -4.80 -4.14 -21.78
N PHE A 39 -5.71 -4.20 -20.81
CA PHE A 39 -6.70 -5.27 -20.73
C PHE A 39 -7.72 -5.19 -21.85
N MET A 40 -7.91 -6.28 -22.59
CA MET A 40 -8.78 -6.34 -23.77
C MET A 40 -8.50 -5.26 -24.82
N GLU A 41 -7.28 -4.73 -24.83
CA GLU A 41 -6.87 -3.62 -25.68
C GLU A 41 -7.05 -3.98 -27.16
N PRO A 42 -7.78 -3.18 -27.96
CA PRO A 42 -7.99 -3.46 -29.37
C PRO A 42 -6.74 -3.11 -30.21
N LYS A 43 -6.50 -3.89 -31.27
CA LYS A 43 -5.44 -3.72 -32.29
C LYS A 43 -4.01 -3.88 -31.69
N GLY A 44 -2.98 -3.94 -32.54
CA GLY A 44 -1.56 -4.05 -32.10
C GLY A 44 -1.06 -5.41 -31.59
N HIS A 45 -1.96 -6.32 -31.18
CA HIS A 45 -1.62 -7.66 -30.68
C HIS A 45 -2.00 -8.77 -31.67
N GLY A 46 -1.46 -9.98 -31.45
CA GLY A 46 -1.70 -11.13 -32.34
C GLY A 46 -3.17 -11.55 -32.43
N TYR A 47 -3.57 -12.04 -33.61
CA TYR A 47 -4.96 -12.40 -33.92
C TYR A 47 -5.51 -13.49 -33.01
N LYS A 48 -6.77 -13.29 -32.59
CA LYS A 48 -7.52 -14.13 -31.67
C LYS A 48 -8.74 -14.69 -32.40
N GLY A 49 -8.62 -15.89 -32.95
CA GLY A 49 -9.63 -16.48 -33.84
C GLY A 49 -10.93 -17.00 -33.21
N ARG A 50 -11.15 -16.78 -31.92
CA ARG A 50 -12.39 -17.15 -31.21
C ARG A 50 -12.89 -15.95 -30.42
N ALA A 51 -14.21 -15.84 -30.32
CA ALA A 51 -14.82 -14.88 -29.41
C ALA A 51 -14.41 -15.21 -27.97
N ARG A 52 -14.30 -14.17 -27.13
CA ARG A 52 -13.96 -14.29 -25.70
C ARG A 52 -14.93 -13.46 -24.89
N LYS A 53 -15.11 -13.84 -23.63
CA LYS A 53 -15.83 -13.02 -22.66
C LYS A 53 -14.86 -12.42 -21.67
N ALA A 54 -15.10 -11.17 -21.33
CA ALA A 54 -14.29 -10.42 -20.39
C ALA A 54 -15.17 -9.56 -19.48
N ILE A 55 -14.76 -9.40 -18.24
CA ILE A 55 -15.37 -8.46 -17.29
C ILE A 55 -14.40 -7.28 -17.13
N PHE A 56 -14.88 -6.09 -17.48
CA PHE A 56 -14.12 -4.85 -17.51
C PHE A 56 -14.11 -4.17 -16.14
N ARG A 57 -13.29 -3.13 -15.96
CA ARG A 57 -13.21 -2.39 -14.69
C ARG A 57 -14.58 -1.92 -14.18
N ASP A 58 -15.47 -1.54 -15.09
CA ASP A 58 -16.85 -1.12 -14.80
C ASP A 58 -17.77 -2.27 -14.28
N GLY A 59 -17.23 -3.48 -14.10
CA GLY A 59 -17.96 -4.67 -13.67
C GLY A 59 -18.81 -5.30 -14.77
N SER A 60 -18.83 -4.75 -15.99
CA SER A 60 -19.66 -5.25 -17.08
C SER A 60 -19.00 -6.39 -17.85
N MET A 61 -19.77 -7.44 -18.14
CA MET A 61 -19.34 -8.55 -18.99
C MET A 61 -19.58 -8.21 -20.47
N LYS A 62 -18.53 -8.26 -21.28
CA LYS A 62 -18.59 -8.02 -22.74
C LYS A 62 -18.09 -9.24 -23.51
N THR A 63 -18.71 -9.49 -24.66
CA THR A 63 -18.21 -10.48 -25.63
C THR A 63 -17.35 -9.76 -26.65
N ILE A 64 -16.10 -10.18 -26.77
CA ILE A 64 -15.10 -9.64 -27.69
C ILE A 64 -15.06 -10.54 -28.92
N ASN A 65 -15.40 -9.96 -30.08
CA ASN A 65 -15.38 -10.67 -31.36
C ASN A 65 -13.96 -11.10 -31.75
N PRO A 66 -13.82 -12.13 -32.61
CA PRO A 66 -12.53 -12.50 -33.16
C PRO A 66 -11.82 -11.30 -33.81
N GLY A 67 -10.53 -11.14 -33.54
CA GLY A 67 -9.80 -9.94 -33.96
C GLY A 67 -8.41 -9.85 -33.36
N ASN A 68 -7.73 -8.73 -33.62
CA ASN A 68 -6.48 -8.39 -32.98
C ASN A 68 -6.78 -7.62 -31.69
N TYR A 69 -6.44 -8.20 -30.56
CA TYR A 69 -6.54 -7.55 -29.25
C TYR A 69 -5.62 -8.24 -28.23
N ASN A 70 -5.23 -7.48 -27.21
CA ASN A 70 -4.59 -8.03 -26.04
C ASN A 70 -5.62 -8.72 -25.15
N ILE A 71 -5.25 -9.83 -24.50
CA ILE A 71 -6.18 -10.50 -23.57
C ILE A 71 -6.06 -9.93 -22.17
N GLY A 72 -4.81 -9.76 -21.72
CA GLY A 72 -4.49 -9.52 -20.34
C GLY A 72 -3.86 -8.15 -20.13
N PHE A 73 -3.11 -8.05 -19.06
CA PHE A 73 -2.23 -6.94 -18.76
C PHE A 73 -0.81 -7.31 -19.23
N ASP A 74 -0.27 -6.60 -20.21
CA ASP A 74 1.11 -6.82 -20.64
C ASP A 74 2.00 -5.72 -20.05
N TYR A 75 3.10 -6.12 -19.43
CA TYR A 75 4.03 -5.18 -18.81
C TYR A 75 5.49 -5.61 -18.93
N THR A 76 6.40 -4.66 -18.74
CA THR A 76 7.84 -4.93 -18.67
C THR A 76 8.46 -4.17 -17.50
N LYS A 77 9.37 -4.84 -16.79
CA LYS A 77 10.36 -4.23 -15.90
C LYS A 77 11.75 -4.20 -16.53
N GLY A 78 11.91 -4.89 -17.66
CA GLY A 78 13.16 -5.03 -18.40
C GLY A 78 13.60 -6.49 -18.48
N PHE A 79 14.33 -6.80 -19.55
CA PHE A 79 14.79 -8.15 -19.83
C PHE A 79 15.64 -8.71 -18.67
N GLY A 80 15.32 -9.92 -18.20
CA GLY A 80 16.07 -10.57 -17.12
C GLY A 80 15.64 -10.16 -15.71
N THR A 81 14.64 -9.29 -15.56
CA THR A 81 14.08 -8.94 -14.25
C THR A 81 13.16 -10.03 -13.71
N LYS A 82 12.84 -9.96 -12.42
CA LYS A 82 11.94 -10.91 -11.76
C LYS A 82 10.48 -10.64 -12.13
N VAL A 83 9.79 -11.68 -12.59
CA VAL A 83 8.33 -11.70 -12.69
C VAL A 83 7.77 -11.95 -11.29
N ILE A 84 6.98 -11.00 -10.80
CA ILE A 84 6.45 -11.00 -9.43
C ILE A 84 5.01 -11.53 -9.45
N CYS A 85 4.69 -12.42 -8.51
CA CYS A 85 3.34 -12.92 -8.30
C CYS A 85 2.47 -11.82 -7.71
N MET A 86 1.40 -11.43 -8.42
CA MET A 86 0.46 -10.41 -7.96
C MET A 86 -0.41 -10.91 -6.80
N TYR A 87 -0.77 -12.18 -6.76
CA TYR A 87 -1.68 -12.74 -5.74
C TYR A 87 -1.19 -14.14 -5.36
N SER A 88 -1.26 -14.46 -4.07
CA SER A 88 -0.92 -15.77 -3.51
C SER A 88 -1.81 -16.86 -4.08
N GLY A 89 -1.26 -18.07 -4.11
CA GLY A 89 -2.00 -19.23 -4.57
C GLY A 89 -1.15 -20.46 -4.76
N VAL A 90 -1.66 -21.38 -5.58
CA VAL A 90 -0.98 -22.63 -5.90
C VAL A 90 -0.73 -22.71 -7.40
N VAL A 91 0.50 -22.97 -7.80
CA VAL A 91 0.88 -23.15 -9.20
C VAL A 91 0.16 -24.38 -9.75
N THR A 92 -0.67 -24.19 -10.77
CA THR A 92 -1.41 -25.30 -11.42
C THR A 92 -0.71 -25.81 -12.66
N LYS A 93 0.06 -24.96 -13.33
CA LYS A 93 0.82 -25.29 -14.54
C LYS A 93 2.08 -24.43 -14.62
N ALA A 94 3.21 -25.02 -15.01
CA ALA A 94 4.44 -24.30 -15.28
C ALA A 94 5.22 -25.05 -16.36
N GLY A 95 5.56 -24.39 -17.47
CA GLY A 95 6.33 -24.99 -18.56
C GLY A 95 6.16 -24.24 -19.88
N ARG A 96 6.56 -24.88 -20.99
CA ARG A 96 6.33 -24.33 -22.34
C ARG A 96 4.86 -24.42 -22.74
N GLU A 97 4.32 -23.34 -23.30
CA GLU A 97 2.94 -23.26 -23.78
C GLU A 97 2.83 -22.53 -25.13
N GLY A 98 3.20 -23.21 -26.21
CA GLY A 98 3.03 -22.72 -27.58
C GLY A 98 3.62 -21.32 -27.80
N GLY A 99 2.79 -20.40 -28.31
CA GLY A 99 3.17 -19.00 -28.57
C GLY A 99 3.59 -18.21 -27.33
N TYR A 100 3.11 -18.60 -26.14
CA TYR A 100 3.41 -17.92 -24.87
C TYR A 100 4.81 -18.21 -24.32
N GLY A 101 5.58 -19.10 -24.95
CA GLY A 101 6.90 -19.49 -24.44
C GLY A 101 6.80 -20.19 -23.09
N HIS A 102 7.65 -19.85 -22.12
CA HIS A 102 7.48 -20.36 -20.76
C HIS A 102 6.41 -19.57 -20.02
N ARG A 103 5.41 -20.30 -19.53
CA ARG A 103 4.24 -19.76 -18.86
C ARG A 103 4.00 -20.47 -17.54
N ILE A 104 3.57 -19.71 -16.55
CA ILE A 104 3.16 -20.21 -15.23
C ILE A 104 1.74 -19.76 -14.90
N HIS A 105 0.92 -20.69 -14.42
CA HIS A 105 -0.46 -20.46 -13.99
C HIS A 105 -0.56 -20.67 -12.49
N VAL A 106 -1.17 -19.73 -11.78
CA VAL A 106 -1.42 -19.77 -10.35
C VAL A 106 -2.93 -19.78 -10.13
N LYS A 107 -3.46 -20.78 -9.42
CA LYS A 107 -4.81 -20.75 -8.86
C LYS A 107 -4.76 -19.88 -7.62
N LEU A 108 -5.48 -18.77 -7.63
CA LEU A 108 -5.41 -17.77 -6.58
C LEU A 108 -6.16 -18.22 -5.32
N ASP A 109 -5.68 -17.78 -4.17
CA ASP A 109 -6.43 -17.90 -2.91
C ASP A 109 -7.54 -16.84 -2.83
N ILE A 110 -7.35 -15.66 -3.47
CA ILE A 110 -8.37 -14.62 -3.56
C ILE A 110 -9.47 -15.00 -4.56
N PRO A 111 -10.76 -14.97 -4.16
CA PRO A 111 -11.85 -15.24 -5.07
C PRO A 111 -12.23 -13.99 -5.87
N PHE A 112 -12.99 -14.20 -6.94
CA PHE A 112 -13.73 -13.14 -7.62
C PHE A 112 -15.22 -13.26 -7.33
N ILE A 113 -15.84 -12.18 -6.89
CA ILE A 113 -17.28 -12.12 -6.63
C ILE A 113 -17.94 -11.43 -7.81
N TYR A 114 -18.92 -12.09 -8.42
CA TYR A 114 -19.69 -11.54 -9.53
C TYR A 114 -21.15 -11.93 -9.40
N GLN A 115 -22.03 -10.91 -9.40
CA GLN A 115 -23.48 -11.10 -9.25
C GLN A 115 -23.84 -11.97 -8.02
N GLY A 116 -23.19 -11.71 -6.89
CA GLY A 116 -23.42 -12.43 -5.63
C GLY A 116 -22.87 -13.87 -5.59
N LYS A 117 -22.08 -14.29 -6.59
CA LYS A 117 -21.46 -15.61 -6.64
C LYS A 117 -19.94 -15.53 -6.60
N THR A 118 -19.35 -16.47 -5.86
CA THR A 118 -17.90 -16.58 -5.68
C THR A 118 -17.29 -17.53 -6.70
N TYR A 119 -16.26 -17.08 -7.40
CA TYR A 119 -15.54 -17.83 -8.43
C TYR A 119 -14.06 -17.96 -8.09
N THR A 120 -13.51 -19.16 -8.30
CA THR A 120 -12.06 -19.38 -8.24
C THR A 120 -11.38 -18.66 -9.40
N CYS A 121 -10.33 -17.92 -9.09
CA CYS A 121 -9.54 -17.17 -10.06
C CYS A 121 -8.17 -17.77 -10.31
N TYR A 122 -7.61 -17.38 -11.44
CA TYR A 122 -6.29 -17.80 -11.89
C TYR A 122 -5.56 -16.60 -12.49
N GLN A 123 -4.24 -16.59 -12.33
CA GLN A 123 -3.35 -15.70 -13.07
C GLN A 123 -2.32 -16.50 -13.84
N ALA A 124 -2.07 -16.09 -15.08
CA ALA A 124 -1.10 -16.73 -15.94
C ALA A 124 -0.09 -15.73 -16.49
N TYR A 125 1.18 -15.97 -16.21
CA TYR A 125 2.32 -15.12 -16.54
C TYR A 125 3.16 -15.80 -17.62
N ALA A 126 3.31 -15.16 -18.77
CA ALA A 126 3.97 -15.74 -19.96
C ALA A 126 5.25 -15.01 -20.35
N HIS A 127 5.88 -15.46 -21.44
CA HIS A 127 7.10 -14.90 -22.04
C HIS A 127 8.34 -14.90 -21.12
N CYS A 128 8.34 -15.74 -20.09
CA CYS A 128 9.49 -15.90 -19.19
C CYS A 128 10.66 -16.60 -19.88
N SER A 129 11.90 -16.18 -19.63
CA SER A 129 13.09 -16.96 -20.00
C SER A 129 13.24 -18.19 -19.11
N LYS A 130 12.92 -18.06 -17.82
CA LYS A 130 13.02 -19.11 -16.81
C LYS A 130 11.82 -19.03 -15.86
N LEU A 131 11.26 -20.19 -15.50
CA LEU A 131 10.28 -20.29 -14.42
C LEU A 131 11.01 -20.66 -13.13
N LEU A 132 10.63 -20.02 -12.03
CA LEU A 132 11.24 -20.24 -10.71
C LEU A 132 10.42 -21.19 -9.84
N LYS A 133 9.24 -21.59 -10.32
CA LYS A 133 8.28 -22.42 -9.61
C LYS A 133 7.75 -23.54 -10.51
N ALA A 134 7.36 -24.64 -9.88
CA ALA A 134 6.84 -25.85 -10.49
C ALA A 134 5.37 -26.09 -10.10
N PRO A 135 4.62 -26.92 -10.85
CA PRO A 135 3.25 -27.26 -10.49
C PRO A 135 3.14 -27.79 -9.06
N LYS A 136 2.00 -27.51 -8.41
CA LYS A 136 1.66 -27.81 -7.01
C LYS A 136 2.40 -26.99 -5.96
N GLN A 137 3.40 -26.19 -6.33
CA GLN A 137 4.06 -25.30 -5.37
C GLN A 137 3.13 -24.14 -4.99
N ARG A 138 3.10 -23.82 -3.69
CA ARG A 138 2.46 -22.61 -3.19
C ARG A 138 3.38 -21.41 -3.47
N VAL A 139 2.77 -20.29 -3.82
CA VAL A 139 3.44 -19.01 -4.07
C VAL A 139 2.72 -17.92 -3.30
N SER A 140 3.47 -16.91 -2.86
CA SER A 140 2.92 -15.75 -2.14
C SER A 140 2.91 -14.50 -3.03
N GLN A 141 1.97 -13.60 -2.78
CA GLN A 141 1.99 -12.24 -3.33
C GLN A 141 3.36 -11.58 -3.06
N GLY A 142 3.92 -10.92 -4.08
CA GLY A 142 5.26 -10.33 -4.02
C GLY A 142 6.41 -11.31 -4.31
N GLU A 143 6.14 -12.61 -4.37
CA GLU A 143 7.18 -13.61 -4.64
C GLU A 143 7.61 -13.65 -6.11
N ALA A 144 8.90 -13.88 -6.37
CA ALA A 144 9.40 -14.09 -7.71
C ALA A 144 9.04 -15.50 -8.24
N ILE A 145 8.34 -15.55 -9.37
CA ILE A 145 7.83 -16.80 -9.98
C ILE A 145 8.45 -17.11 -11.34
N GLY A 146 9.13 -16.15 -11.95
CA GLY A 146 9.79 -16.28 -13.24
C GLY A 146 10.82 -15.17 -13.47
N ILE A 147 11.50 -15.26 -14.61
CA ILE A 147 12.43 -14.23 -15.10
C ILE A 147 11.89 -13.71 -16.44
N GLU A 148 11.66 -12.41 -16.53
CA GLU A 148 11.10 -11.74 -17.69
C GLU A 148 12.01 -11.91 -18.91
N ALA A 149 11.38 -12.07 -20.08
CA ALA A 149 12.05 -12.01 -21.37
C ALA A 149 11.04 -11.57 -22.44
N GLY A 150 11.23 -11.99 -23.68
CA GLY A 150 10.20 -12.02 -24.72
C GLY A 150 10.13 -13.44 -25.29
N GLN A 151 10.13 -14.45 -24.42
CA GLN A 151 10.33 -15.83 -24.82
C GLN A 151 9.17 -16.31 -25.70
N GLY A 152 9.49 -16.72 -26.92
CA GLY A 152 8.55 -17.39 -27.81
C GLY A 152 9.14 -18.65 -28.43
N PRO A 153 8.52 -19.18 -29.49
CA PRO A 153 9.00 -20.39 -30.18
C PRO A 153 10.48 -20.36 -30.60
N ARG A 154 10.99 -19.19 -31.00
CA ARG A 154 12.36 -19.01 -31.52
C ARG A 154 13.43 -18.65 -30.47
N GLY A 155 13.07 -18.56 -29.18
CA GLY A 155 14.02 -18.23 -28.11
C GLY A 155 13.58 -17.07 -27.20
N PRO A 156 14.44 -16.68 -26.24
CA PRO A 156 14.11 -15.70 -25.18
C PRO A 156 13.95 -14.27 -25.67
N ARG A 157 14.40 -13.96 -26.89
CA ARG A 157 14.27 -12.63 -27.53
C ARG A 157 13.33 -12.65 -28.74
N HIS A 158 12.47 -13.66 -28.84
CA HIS A 158 11.56 -13.76 -29.99
C HIS A 158 10.63 -12.55 -30.08
N TYR A 159 10.19 -12.05 -28.93
CA TYR A 159 9.45 -10.81 -28.77
C TYR A 159 10.29 -9.77 -28.03
N GLY A 160 9.82 -8.51 -28.01
CA GLY A 160 10.34 -7.50 -27.09
C GLY A 160 10.20 -7.97 -25.64
N SER A 161 10.98 -7.41 -24.71
CA SER A 161 10.85 -7.79 -23.30
C SER A 161 9.48 -7.37 -22.77
N HIS A 162 8.70 -8.34 -22.31
CA HIS A 162 7.41 -8.14 -21.63
C HIS A 162 6.93 -9.44 -20.99
N VAL A 163 5.97 -9.31 -20.08
CA VAL A 163 5.19 -10.38 -19.47
C VAL A 163 3.75 -10.20 -19.93
N ASP A 164 3.19 -11.22 -20.56
CA ASP A 164 1.75 -11.34 -20.76
C ASP A 164 1.12 -11.84 -19.45
N LEU A 165 0.28 -11.04 -18.79
CA LEU A 165 -0.46 -11.43 -17.60
C LEU A 165 -1.96 -11.55 -17.88
N ASP A 166 -2.49 -12.78 -17.87
CA ASP A 166 -3.92 -13.05 -18.01
C ASP A 166 -4.54 -13.41 -16.65
N THR A 167 -5.54 -12.65 -16.21
CA THR A 167 -6.36 -12.94 -15.03
C THR A 167 -7.71 -13.47 -15.48
N TYR A 168 -8.17 -14.60 -14.93
CA TYR A 168 -9.39 -15.24 -15.40
C TYR A 168 -10.07 -16.15 -14.37
N CYS A 169 -11.35 -16.41 -14.59
CA CYS A 169 -12.14 -17.43 -13.88
C CYS A 169 -12.92 -18.30 -14.87
N PHE A 170 -13.71 -19.24 -14.35
CA PHE A 170 -14.64 -20.04 -15.15
C PHE A 170 -16.07 -19.83 -14.67
N ILE A 171 -16.96 -19.39 -15.57
CA ILE A 171 -18.39 -19.23 -15.31
C ILE A 171 -19.14 -20.20 -16.22
N LYS A 172 -19.88 -21.15 -15.64
CA LYS A 172 -20.58 -22.22 -16.37
C LYS A 172 -19.68 -23.01 -17.34
N GLY A 173 -18.43 -23.24 -16.94
CA GLY A 173 -17.43 -23.95 -17.75
C GLY A 173 -16.76 -23.11 -18.85
N GLU A 174 -17.20 -21.88 -19.07
CA GLU A 174 -16.58 -20.95 -20.02
C GLU A 174 -15.50 -20.11 -19.32
N LYS A 175 -14.34 -19.94 -19.97
CA LYS A 175 -13.26 -19.08 -19.47
C LYS A 175 -13.65 -17.61 -19.65
N ILE A 176 -13.68 -16.88 -18.54
CA ILE A 176 -13.95 -15.44 -18.51
C ILE A 176 -12.69 -14.71 -18.08
N HIS A 177 -12.23 -13.77 -18.89
CA HIS A 177 -11.08 -12.92 -18.56
C HIS A 177 -11.51 -11.76 -17.67
N LEU A 178 -10.66 -11.35 -16.74
CA LEU A 178 -10.99 -10.37 -15.72
C LEU A 178 -9.98 -9.24 -15.76
N ASN A 179 -10.46 -8.00 -15.70
CA ASN A 179 -9.61 -6.93 -15.22
C ASN A 179 -9.22 -7.27 -13.77
N PHE A 180 -7.92 -7.35 -13.49
CA PHE A 180 -7.42 -7.82 -12.21
C PHE A 180 -7.71 -6.83 -11.06
N GLU A 181 -7.98 -5.56 -11.37
CA GLU A 181 -8.37 -4.54 -10.37
C GLU A 181 -9.70 -4.91 -9.68
N LEU A 182 -10.49 -5.82 -10.25
CA LEU A 182 -11.71 -6.35 -9.63
C LEU A 182 -11.43 -7.41 -8.55
N LEU A 183 -10.19 -7.92 -8.45
CA LEU A 183 -9.80 -8.89 -7.45
C LEU A 183 -9.46 -8.18 -6.14
N ALA A 184 -10.53 -7.87 -5.37
CA ALA A 184 -10.57 -7.67 -3.91
C ALA A 184 -11.81 -6.87 -3.43
N GLY A 185 -13.02 -7.20 -3.90
CA GLY A 185 -14.24 -6.73 -3.23
C GLY A 185 -14.78 -5.35 -3.65
N GLY A 186 -14.44 -4.86 -4.84
CA GLY A 186 -14.92 -3.57 -5.35
C GLY A 186 -13.87 -2.49 -5.17
N VAL A 187 -13.73 -1.64 -6.18
CA VAL A 187 -12.97 -0.38 -6.10
C VAL A 187 -13.91 0.61 -5.40
N ASP A 188 -13.56 1.07 -4.21
CA ASP A 188 -14.26 2.20 -3.58
C ASP A 188 -13.82 3.49 -4.30
N GLU A 189 -14.73 4.45 -4.44
CA GLU A 189 -14.57 5.62 -5.33
C GLU A 189 -13.44 6.59 -4.88
N ASP A 190 -12.93 6.45 -3.66
CA ASP A 190 -11.80 7.22 -3.09
C ASP A 190 -10.41 6.73 -3.58
N ASP A 191 -10.31 5.57 -4.24
CA ASP A 191 -9.04 4.98 -4.71
C ASP A 191 -8.47 5.64 -5.98
N PHE A 192 -9.16 6.63 -6.57
CA PHE A 192 -8.77 7.26 -7.83
C PHE A 192 -8.06 8.61 -7.70
N ILE A 193 -7.92 9.12 -6.47
CA ILE A 193 -7.26 10.39 -6.23
C ILE A 193 -5.84 10.09 -5.72
N GLU A 194 -4.82 10.47 -6.51
CA GLU A 194 -3.42 10.31 -6.11
C GLU A 194 -3.17 11.12 -4.83
N ASN A 195 -3.05 10.45 -3.68
CA ASN A 195 -2.62 11.10 -2.45
C ASN A 195 -1.11 11.35 -2.51
N ILE A 196 -0.67 12.56 -2.13
CA ILE A 196 0.77 12.81 -1.93
C ILE A 196 1.26 11.96 -0.76
N GLU A 197 1.96 10.86 -1.06
CA GLU A 197 2.79 10.15 -0.10
C GLU A 197 4.26 10.48 -0.38
N VAL A 198 4.95 11.08 0.60
CA VAL A 198 6.41 11.33 0.68
C VAL A 198 7.19 11.18 -0.64
N MET A 199 7.54 12.31 -1.25
CA MET A 199 8.32 12.35 -2.49
C MET A 199 9.82 12.41 -2.20
N GLN A 200 10.60 11.49 -2.78
CA GLN A 200 12.05 11.39 -2.59
C GLN A 200 12.73 10.92 -3.88
N VAL A 201 14.07 10.81 -3.88
CA VAL A 201 14.80 10.36 -5.07
C VAL A 201 14.27 9.01 -5.58
N GLY A 202 13.87 8.99 -6.85
CA GLY A 202 13.25 7.83 -7.50
C GLY A 202 11.71 7.86 -7.55
N THR A 203 11.05 8.77 -6.83
CA THR A 203 9.63 9.06 -7.01
C THR A 203 9.42 9.77 -8.36
N SER A 204 8.31 9.51 -9.02
CA SER A 204 7.93 10.20 -10.27
C SER A 204 6.41 10.23 -10.40
N GLY A 205 5.82 11.35 -10.83
CA GLY A 205 4.36 11.50 -10.84
C GLY A 205 3.89 12.94 -10.98
N LEU A 206 2.57 13.15 -10.92
CA LEU A 206 1.96 14.49 -10.98
C LEU A 206 2.16 15.27 -9.68
N ASP A 207 2.25 14.57 -8.55
CA ASP A 207 2.71 15.07 -7.26
C ASP A 207 4.13 15.70 -7.35
N VAL A 208 5.08 15.00 -7.98
CA VAL A 208 6.45 15.50 -8.19
C VAL A 208 6.45 16.70 -9.13
N ARG A 209 5.57 16.72 -10.13
CA ARG A 209 5.40 17.91 -10.99
C ARG A 209 4.88 19.10 -10.21
N TRP A 210 3.89 18.89 -9.34
CA TRP A 210 3.33 19.92 -8.48
C TRP A 210 4.41 20.48 -7.53
N LEU A 211 5.20 19.59 -6.94
CA LEU A 211 6.35 19.94 -6.11
C LEU A 211 7.37 20.77 -6.89
N GLN A 212 7.80 20.31 -8.06
CA GLN A 212 8.79 21.00 -8.90
C GLN A 212 8.32 22.40 -9.32
N GLN A 213 7.01 22.59 -9.56
CA GLN A 213 6.42 23.89 -9.83
C GLN A 213 6.49 24.81 -8.62
N LYS A 214 6.11 24.32 -7.43
CA LYS A 214 6.20 25.11 -6.18
C LYS A 214 7.64 25.48 -5.84
N LEU A 215 8.59 24.59 -6.12
CA LEU A 215 10.03 24.83 -5.99
C LEU A 215 10.63 25.69 -7.12
N LYS A 216 9.85 26.01 -8.16
CA LYS A 216 10.26 26.83 -9.32
C LYS A 216 11.47 26.26 -10.06
N ILE A 217 11.54 24.93 -10.19
CA ILE A 217 12.56 24.22 -10.96
C ILE A 217 11.97 23.61 -12.23
N LYS A 218 12.82 22.97 -13.04
CA LYS A 218 12.39 22.24 -14.24
C LYS A 218 11.35 21.17 -13.86
N VAL A 219 10.21 21.20 -14.53
CA VAL A 219 9.10 20.26 -14.33
C VAL A 219 9.22 19.11 -15.32
N ASP A 220 9.88 18.02 -14.93
CA ASP A 220 9.90 16.77 -15.69
C ASP A 220 9.03 15.67 -15.06
N GLY A 221 8.69 15.82 -13.77
CA GLY A 221 7.94 14.84 -13.00
C GLY A 221 8.81 13.73 -12.44
N ASP A 222 10.14 13.86 -12.53
CA ASP A 222 11.10 12.92 -11.98
C ASP A 222 11.80 13.53 -10.76
N PHE A 223 11.70 12.86 -9.61
CA PHE A 223 12.42 13.29 -8.42
C PHE A 223 13.86 12.76 -8.51
N GLY A 224 14.70 13.50 -9.26
CA GLY A 224 16.13 13.24 -9.40
C GLY A 224 16.99 14.08 -8.45
N ASN A 225 18.30 14.10 -8.68
CA ASN A 225 19.24 14.88 -7.85
C ASN A 225 18.94 16.40 -7.86
N ILE A 226 18.43 16.93 -8.98
CA ILE A 226 18.04 18.35 -9.09
C ILE A 226 16.84 18.64 -8.17
N THR A 227 15.80 17.80 -8.23
CA THR A 227 14.62 17.93 -7.36
C THR A 227 14.99 17.75 -5.90
N LYS A 228 15.84 16.77 -5.58
CA LYS A 228 16.38 16.58 -4.22
C LYS A 228 17.09 17.84 -3.74
N GLN A 229 17.99 18.40 -4.54
CA GLN A 229 18.73 19.61 -4.15
C GLN A 229 17.78 20.78 -3.90
N ALA A 230 16.79 20.99 -4.77
CA ALA A 230 15.81 22.06 -4.60
C ALA A 230 14.95 21.88 -3.33
N VAL A 231 14.56 20.65 -3.01
CA VAL A 231 13.88 20.33 -1.75
C VAL A 231 14.79 20.63 -0.56
N THR A 232 16.05 20.19 -0.61
CA THR A 232 17.06 20.47 0.43
C THR A 232 17.26 21.97 0.64
N ASP A 233 17.40 22.74 -0.45
CA ASP A 233 17.60 24.19 -0.39
C ASP A 233 16.36 24.89 0.19
N TYR A 234 15.16 24.47 -0.22
CA TYR A 234 13.91 24.97 0.34
C TYR A 234 13.81 24.67 1.83
N GLN A 235 14.03 23.42 2.23
CA GLN A 235 14.01 23.02 3.65
C GLN A 235 15.03 23.82 4.46
N ALA A 236 16.25 24.02 3.95
CA ALA A 236 17.28 24.81 4.63
C ALA A 236 16.90 26.29 4.80
N SER A 237 15.99 26.80 3.95
CA SER A 237 15.44 28.16 4.08
C SER A 237 14.31 28.27 5.12
N GLN A 238 13.78 27.15 5.61
CA GLN A 238 12.67 27.11 6.57
C GLN A 238 13.20 26.70 7.96
N PRO A 239 12.96 27.49 9.02
CA PRO A 239 13.52 27.23 10.34
C PRO A 239 12.95 25.98 11.03
N ASP A 240 11.80 25.50 10.57
CA ASP A 240 10.98 24.44 11.15
C ASP A 240 10.93 23.15 10.31
N LEU A 241 11.68 23.09 9.20
CA LEU A 241 11.77 21.89 8.37
C LEU A 241 13.10 21.15 8.56
N LEU A 242 13.02 19.82 8.56
CA LEU A 242 14.21 18.97 8.48
C LEU A 242 14.81 19.05 7.07
N VAL A 243 16.11 19.29 6.98
CA VAL A 243 16.87 19.36 5.71
C VAL A 243 17.32 17.96 5.29
N ASP A 244 16.41 17.16 4.75
CA ASP A 244 16.65 15.76 4.34
C ASP A 244 16.57 15.52 2.82
N GLY A 245 16.14 16.53 2.05
CA GLY A 245 15.92 16.41 0.61
C GLY A 245 14.72 15.53 0.24
N ILE A 246 13.80 15.30 1.18
CA ILE A 246 12.57 14.52 1.03
C ILE A 246 11.37 15.47 1.18
N ALA A 247 10.53 15.56 0.15
CA ALA A 247 9.28 16.31 0.25
C ALA A 247 8.20 15.43 0.90
N GLY A 248 8.27 15.32 2.23
CA GLY A 248 7.23 14.75 3.08
C GLY A 248 6.18 15.78 3.50
N GLU A 249 5.20 15.37 4.32
CA GLU A 249 4.05 16.17 4.74
C GLU A 249 4.37 17.61 5.12
N ASN A 250 5.26 17.82 6.10
CA ASN A 250 5.59 19.15 6.56
C ASN A 250 6.21 20.02 5.45
N THR A 251 7.04 19.43 4.58
CA THR A 251 7.63 20.15 3.45
C THR A 251 6.57 20.51 2.41
N CYS A 252 5.67 19.57 2.10
CA CYS A 252 4.58 19.76 1.14
C CYS A 252 3.53 20.77 1.63
N LYS A 253 3.12 20.70 2.91
CA LYS A 253 2.25 21.68 3.55
C LYS A 253 2.88 23.07 3.51
N LYS A 254 4.16 23.20 3.89
CA LYS A 254 4.86 24.49 3.85
C LYS A 254 4.97 25.06 2.43
N LEU A 255 5.13 24.20 1.42
CA LEU A 255 5.13 24.57 0.00
C LEU A 255 3.72 24.89 -0.55
N GLY A 256 2.67 24.64 0.22
CA GLY A 256 1.28 24.86 -0.16
C GLY A 256 0.77 23.85 -1.19
N LEU A 257 1.11 22.57 -1.02
CA LEU A 257 0.51 21.46 -1.76
C LEU A 257 -0.72 20.96 -0.98
N PHE A 258 -1.76 21.80 -0.95
CA PHE A 258 -3.01 21.53 -0.24
C PHE A 258 -4.14 21.13 -1.19
N ASP A 259 -5.11 20.41 -0.65
CA ASP A 259 -6.39 20.11 -1.29
C ASP A 259 -6.22 19.35 -2.61
N TYR A 260 -6.45 19.99 -3.76
CA TYR A 260 -6.45 19.30 -5.05
C TYR A 260 -5.70 20.07 -6.14
N ALA A 261 -4.89 19.37 -6.91
CA ALA A 261 -4.30 19.84 -8.15
C ALA A 261 -4.87 19.07 -9.34
N ILE A 262 -5.48 19.80 -10.28
CA ILE A 262 -6.17 19.25 -11.46
C ILE A 262 -5.31 19.51 -12.69
N TYR A 263 -4.86 18.45 -13.34
CA TYR A 263 -4.05 18.48 -14.56
C TYR A 263 -4.87 18.11 -15.80
N ALA A 264 -4.62 18.76 -16.93
CA ALA A 264 -5.22 18.37 -18.20
C ALA A 264 -4.48 17.15 -18.79
N LYS A 265 -5.20 16.05 -19.05
CA LYS A 265 -4.67 14.87 -19.75
C LYS A 265 -4.60 15.09 -21.27
N LYS A 266 -5.48 15.94 -21.78
CA LYS A 266 -5.55 16.40 -23.17
C LYS A 266 -6.32 17.73 -23.21
N ALA A 267 -6.24 18.44 -24.34
CA ALA A 267 -6.99 19.68 -24.54
C ALA A 267 -8.48 19.46 -24.24
N THR A 268 -9.00 20.25 -23.31
CA THR A 268 -10.38 20.16 -22.84
C THR A 268 -10.94 21.54 -22.54
N VAL A 269 -12.25 21.60 -22.35
CA VAL A 269 -12.96 22.80 -21.93
C VAL A 269 -13.47 22.60 -20.51
N ILE A 270 -13.08 23.52 -19.63
CA ILE A 270 -13.62 23.64 -18.28
C ILE A 270 -14.88 24.49 -18.36
N LYS A 271 -15.95 24.08 -17.69
CA LYS A 271 -17.33 24.54 -17.95
C LYS A 271 -18.07 24.88 -16.67
N SER A 272 -18.95 25.87 -16.71
CA SER A 272 -19.81 26.21 -15.57
C SER A 272 -20.81 25.08 -15.24
N GLN A 273 -21.11 24.22 -16.21
CA GLN A 273 -22.10 23.13 -16.11
C GLN A 273 -21.63 21.86 -16.84
N PRO A 274 -22.12 20.67 -16.43
CA PRO A 274 -21.73 19.38 -17.00
C PRO A 274 -22.42 19.08 -18.35
N ILE A 275 -22.51 20.06 -19.25
CA ILE A 275 -23.14 19.92 -20.58
C ILE A 275 -22.10 20.04 -21.70
N GLN A 276 -22.47 19.79 -22.97
CA GLN A 276 -21.52 19.93 -24.08
C GLN A 276 -21.02 21.36 -24.19
N SER A 277 -19.71 21.54 -24.46
CA SER A 277 -19.09 22.87 -24.50
C SER A 277 -19.66 23.79 -25.58
N ILE A 278 -20.26 23.22 -26.63
CA ILE A 278 -20.91 23.94 -27.71
C ILE A 278 -22.24 24.59 -27.27
N ASP A 279 -22.90 23.99 -26.26
CA ASP A 279 -24.18 24.47 -25.75
C ASP A 279 -24.02 25.64 -24.75
N ILE A 280 -22.80 25.85 -24.25
CA ILE A 280 -22.46 27.02 -23.43
C ILE A 280 -22.14 28.19 -24.36
N THR A 281 -23.09 29.10 -24.54
CA THR A 281 -22.97 30.25 -25.44
C THR A 281 -22.19 31.41 -24.83
N ASN A 282 -22.21 31.56 -23.50
CA ASN A 282 -21.46 32.59 -22.79
C ASN A 282 -19.97 32.21 -22.69
N PRO A 283 -19.04 32.95 -23.31
CA PRO A 283 -17.61 32.63 -23.25
C PRO A 283 -17.02 32.79 -21.84
N GLN A 284 -17.68 33.51 -20.92
CA GLN A 284 -17.24 33.61 -19.52
C GLN A 284 -17.57 32.35 -18.70
N GLU A 285 -18.39 31.45 -19.25
CA GLU A 285 -18.81 30.19 -18.61
C GLU A 285 -18.03 28.98 -19.07
N LYS A 286 -16.97 29.20 -19.84
CA LYS A 286 -16.04 28.15 -20.24
C LYS A 286 -14.65 28.69 -20.51
N PHE A 287 -13.63 27.87 -20.32
CA PHE A 287 -12.28 28.20 -20.75
C PHE A 287 -11.51 26.97 -21.20
N GLN A 288 -10.53 27.17 -22.07
CA GLN A 288 -9.66 26.09 -22.55
C GLN A 288 -8.65 25.71 -21.46
N PHE A 289 -8.47 24.41 -21.28
CA PHE A 289 -7.45 23.84 -20.43
C PHE A 289 -6.70 22.77 -21.24
N ASP A 290 -5.53 23.15 -21.73
CA ASP A 290 -4.70 22.35 -22.64
C ASP A 290 -3.34 22.12 -22.02
N PRO A 291 -2.87 20.87 -21.86
CA PRO A 291 -1.55 20.59 -21.29
C PRO A 291 -0.38 21.21 -22.07
N LYS A 292 -0.57 21.63 -23.33
CA LYS A 292 0.45 22.34 -24.11
C LYS A 292 0.57 23.82 -23.74
N ASN A 293 -0.54 24.45 -23.36
CA ASN A 293 -0.62 25.89 -23.11
C ASN A 293 -0.75 26.21 -21.62
N ASN A 294 -1.25 25.26 -20.83
CA ASN A 294 -1.45 25.33 -19.40
C ASN A 294 -0.54 24.29 -18.74
N THR A 295 0.70 24.69 -18.48
CA THR A 295 1.70 23.81 -17.85
C THR A 295 1.52 23.67 -16.34
N GLU A 296 0.73 24.56 -15.74
CA GLU A 296 0.37 24.54 -14.32
C GLU A 296 -1.01 23.89 -14.10
N PRO A 297 -1.20 23.13 -13.01
CA PRO A 297 -2.50 22.59 -12.66
C PRO A 297 -3.46 23.70 -12.24
N LEU A 298 -4.75 23.42 -12.35
CA LEU A 298 -5.76 24.20 -11.64
C LEU A 298 -5.79 23.71 -10.19
N LEU A 299 -5.65 24.63 -9.23
CA LEU A 299 -5.76 24.30 -7.82
C LEU A 299 -7.21 24.45 -7.37
N ALA A 300 -7.69 23.49 -6.57
CA ALA A 300 -9.07 23.43 -6.14
C ALA A 300 -9.18 23.11 -4.64
N ASN A 301 -10.12 23.77 -3.95
CA ASN A 301 -10.44 23.55 -2.53
C ASN A 301 -11.08 22.17 -2.32
N TRP A 302 -11.96 21.79 -3.25
CA TRP A 302 -12.61 20.49 -3.23
C TRP A 302 -12.91 20.01 -4.64
N VAL A 303 -13.04 18.70 -4.76
CA VAL A 303 -13.41 17.99 -5.97
C VAL A 303 -14.48 16.97 -5.60
N GLN A 304 -15.50 16.84 -6.44
CA GLN A 304 -16.58 15.88 -6.28
C GLN A 304 -16.94 15.27 -7.64
N GLU A 305 -17.37 14.02 -7.64
CA GLU A 305 -17.96 13.41 -8.83
C GLU A 305 -19.32 14.02 -9.19
N ASP A 306 -19.54 14.23 -10.50
CA ASP A 306 -20.83 14.65 -11.06
C ASP A 306 -21.04 13.96 -12.43
N GLY A 307 -21.54 12.72 -12.40
CA GLY A 307 -21.74 11.90 -13.60
C GLY A 307 -20.43 11.63 -14.35
N ASP A 308 -20.37 12.07 -15.61
CA ASP A 308 -19.18 11.99 -16.46
C ASP A 308 -18.21 13.19 -16.29
N HIS A 309 -18.51 14.08 -15.33
CA HIS A 309 -17.70 15.23 -14.97
C HIS A 309 -17.15 15.14 -13.54
N TRP A 310 -16.01 15.79 -13.33
CA TRP A 310 -15.61 16.30 -12.03
C TRP A 310 -16.25 17.66 -11.85
N LYS A 311 -16.87 17.89 -10.70
CA LYS A 311 -17.21 19.20 -10.19
C LYS A 311 -16.14 19.63 -9.19
N PHE A 312 -15.70 20.87 -9.25
CA PHE A 312 -14.68 21.37 -8.33
C PHE A 312 -14.80 22.86 -8.12
N GLU A 313 -14.28 23.31 -6.99
CA GLU A 313 -14.14 24.72 -6.67
C GLU A 313 -12.67 25.12 -6.75
N LEU A 314 -12.33 26.01 -7.68
CA LEU A 314 -10.97 26.53 -7.82
C LEU A 314 -10.58 27.36 -6.59
N GLN A 315 -9.30 27.34 -6.23
CA GLN A 315 -8.75 28.27 -5.24
C GLN A 315 -8.75 29.71 -5.78
N ASP A 316 -8.37 29.90 -7.04
CA ASP A 316 -8.42 31.20 -7.74
C ASP A 316 -9.56 31.23 -8.75
N PRO A 317 -10.48 32.22 -8.68
CA PRO A 317 -11.62 32.27 -9.57
C PRO A 317 -11.17 32.56 -11.00
N LYS A 318 -11.71 31.83 -11.96
CA LYS A 318 -11.62 32.16 -13.39
C LYS A 318 -12.89 32.85 -13.82
N ASN A 319 -12.78 33.93 -14.60
CA ASN A 319 -13.94 34.68 -15.08
C ASN A 319 -14.96 35.05 -13.97
N GLY A 320 -14.48 35.32 -12.75
CA GLY A 320 -15.33 35.63 -11.58
C GLY A 320 -16.08 34.45 -10.97
N ARG A 321 -15.75 33.19 -11.31
CA ARG A 321 -16.40 31.98 -10.79
C ARG A 321 -15.38 31.01 -10.20
N TYR A 322 -15.80 30.37 -9.11
CA TYR A 322 -15.02 29.34 -8.43
C TYR A 322 -15.46 27.93 -8.82
N ASN A 323 -16.75 27.71 -9.04
CA ASN A 323 -17.31 26.39 -9.34
C ASN A 323 -17.26 26.05 -10.83
N TRP A 324 -16.68 24.89 -11.14
CA TRP A 324 -16.42 24.45 -12.50
C TRP A 324 -16.57 22.94 -12.65
N HIS A 325 -16.69 22.52 -13.90
CA HIS A 325 -16.80 21.12 -14.30
C HIS A 325 -15.77 20.79 -15.37
N ALA A 326 -15.14 19.62 -15.26
CA ALA A 326 -14.28 19.06 -16.28
C ALA A 326 -14.72 17.63 -16.59
N PHE A 327 -14.72 17.24 -17.86
CA PHE A 327 -15.03 15.86 -18.21
C PHE A 327 -13.98 14.92 -17.61
N LYS A 328 -14.40 13.90 -16.85
CA LYS A 328 -13.51 13.07 -16.01
C LYS A 328 -12.34 12.49 -16.78
N ALA A 329 -12.60 11.99 -17.99
CA ALA A 329 -11.54 11.37 -18.81
C ALA A 329 -10.50 12.36 -19.37
N HIS A 330 -10.72 13.67 -19.22
CA HIS A 330 -9.85 14.72 -19.75
C HIS A 330 -8.90 15.32 -18.72
N VAL A 331 -9.13 15.07 -17.43
CA VAL A 331 -8.30 15.61 -16.35
C VAL A 331 -7.81 14.50 -15.42
N GLU A 332 -6.76 14.79 -14.68
CA GLU A 332 -6.15 13.94 -13.66
C GLU A 332 -6.03 14.78 -12.39
N ILE A 333 -6.33 14.21 -11.21
CA ILE A 333 -6.47 14.95 -9.96
C ILE A 333 -5.53 14.35 -8.93
N VAL A 334 -4.68 15.19 -8.35
CA VAL A 334 -3.79 14.87 -7.24
C VAL A 334 -4.39 15.48 -5.98
N LYS A 335 -4.56 14.71 -4.91
CA LYS A 335 -4.90 15.21 -3.59
C LYS A 335 -3.64 15.51 -2.79
N GLY A 336 -3.49 16.78 -2.46
CA GLY A 336 -2.50 17.28 -1.53
C GLY A 336 -2.86 16.95 -0.08
N TYR A 337 -2.15 17.56 0.86
CA TYR A 337 -2.51 17.46 2.26
C TYR A 337 -3.78 18.27 2.52
N ASP A 338 -4.64 17.80 3.42
CA ASP A 338 -5.78 18.61 3.87
C ASP A 338 -5.21 19.92 4.44
N SER A 339 -5.69 21.07 3.96
CA SER A 339 -5.41 22.35 4.61
C SER A 339 -5.93 22.23 6.04
N ASP A 340 -5.07 22.41 7.05
CA ASP A 340 -5.38 22.10 8.44
C ASP A 340 -6.82 22.52 8.82
N LEU A 341 -7.61 21.55 9.29
CA LEU A 341 -8.93 21.77 9.87
C LEU A 341 -8.79 22.84 10.95
N ASP A 342 -9.62 23.87 10.84
CA ASP A 342 -9.82 24.88 11.88
C ASP A 342 -10.10 24.16 13.21
N ASP A 343 -9.42 24.57 14.29
CA ASP A 343 -9.53 24.01 15.65
C ASP A 343 -10.97 24.07 16.21
N SER A 344 -11.92 24.65 15.48
CA SER A 344 -13.33 24.80 15.86
C SER A 344 -14.24 23.58 15.63
N ASP A 345 -13.79 22.53 14.92
CA ASP A 345 -14.63 21.35 14.64
C ASP A 345 -14.54 20.23 15.69
N ILE A 346 -13.72 20.38 16.73
CA ILE A 346 -13.60 19.40 17.84
C ILE A 346 -14.83 19.45 18.77
N ASP A 347 -15.58 20.55 18.79
CA ASP A 347 -16.71 20.75 19.71
C ASP A 347 -18.08 20.31 19.15
N ASN A 348 -18.17 19.82 17.90
CA ASN A 348 -19.44 19.44 17.26
C ASN A 348 -19.60 17.96 16.90
N LEU A 349 -18.74 17.08 17.44
CA LEU A 349 -19.08 15.65 17.52
C LEU A 349 -20.01 15.41 18.71
N GLY A 350 -21.27 15.79 18.52
CA GLY A 350 -22.35 15.49 19.44
C GLY A 350 -22.41 14.00 19.77
N ASP A 351 -22.69 13.71 21.04
CA ASP A 351 -22.87 12.40 21.66
C ASP A 351 -23.30 11.29 20.67
N LEU A 352 -22.33 10.49 20.23
CA LEU A 352 -22.62 9.24 19.55
C LEU A 352 -22.99 8.18 20.59
N ASP A 353 -24.27 7.81 20.55
CA ASP A 353 -24.88 6.71 21.30
C ASP A 353 -23.99 5.44 21.30
N PRO A 354 -23.51 4.98 22.47
CA PRO A 354 -22.68 3.78 22.60
C PRO A 354 -23.36 2.49 22.08
N ALA A 355 -24.67 2.50 21.84
CA ALA A 355 -25.42 1.35 21.35
C ALA A 355 -25.42 1.18 19.82
N ALA A 356 -24.92 2.14 19.05
CA ALA A 356 -24.92 2.08 17.59
C ALA A 356 -23.69 1.37 16.96
N VAL A 357 -22.65 1.06 17.75
CA VAL A 357 -21.42 0.42 17.27
C VAL A 357 -21.52 -1.13 17.24
N ASP A 358 -22.54 -1.74 17.85
CA ASP A 358 -22.63 -3.20 18.04
C ASP A 358 -23.47 -3.96 16.98
N LYS A 359 -23.66 -3.42 15.76
CA LYS A 359 -24.53 -4.08 14.75
C LYS A 359 -23.93 -4.36 13.38
N THR A 360 -22.65 -4.11 13.12
CA THR A 360 -22.04 -4.42 11.81
C THR A 360 -20.88 -5.42 11.85
N ASN A 361 -20.54 -6.02 12.99
CA ASN A 361 -19.44 -6.99 13.08
C ASN A 361 -19.79 -8.35 13.72
N LYS A 362 -21.03 -8.82 13.49
CA LYS A 362 -21.40 -10.22 13.71
C LYS A 362 -21.54 -10.93 12.38
N ASP A 363 -20.41 -11.18 11.71
CA ASP A 363 -20.24 -12.32 10.79
C ASP A 363 -18.76 -12.55 10.42
N SER A 364 -17.99 -13.05 11.38
CA SER A 364 -17.20 -14.27 11.23
C SER A 364 -16.47 -14.56 12.55
N GLY A 365 -16.97 -15.50 13.35
CA GLY A 365 -16.31 -15.96 14.59
C GLY A 365 -14.99 -16.71 14.37
N ALA A 366 -14.28 -16.46 13.27
CA ALA A 366 -13.04 -17.13 12.89
C ALA A 366 -11.85 -16.17 12.98
N LEU A 367 -10.98 -16.40 13.98
CA LEU A 367 -9.70 -15.70 14.11
C LEU A 367 -8.91 -15.74 12.79
N SER A 368 -8.29 -14.61 12.43
CA SER A 368 -7.37 -14.50 11.30
C SER A 368 -6.15 -15.43 11.48
N ARG A 369 -5.37 -15.63 10.41
CA ARG A 369 -4.17 -16.51 10.44
C ARG A 369 -3.24 -16.17 11.62
N TRP A 370 -2.94 -14.89 11.81
CA TRP A 370 -1.97 -14.47 12.82
C TRP A 370 -2.58 -14.35 14.22
N GLU A 371 -3.89 -14.14 14.34
CA GLU A 371 -4.56 -14.25 15.64
C GLU A 371 -4.63 -15.71 16.11
N LYS A 372 -4.84 -16.67 15.20
CA LYS A 372 -4.70 -18.11 15.51
C LYS A 372 -3.28 -18.47 15.91
N ALA A 373 -2.29 -18.00 15.14
CA ALA A 373 -0.88 -18.21 15.44
C ALA A 373 -0.49 -17.59 16.78
N LEU A 374 -0.95 -16.38 17.11
CA LEU A 374 -0.73 -15.77 18.41
C LEU A 374 -1.36 -16.60 19.53
N LYS A 375 -2.64 -16.94 19.40
CA LYS A 375 -3.38 -17.70 20.42
C LYS A 375 -2.71 -19.04 20.75
N ASN A 376 -2.13 -19.69 19.75
CA ASN A 376 -1.50 -21.01 19.89
C ASN A 376 0.02 -20.93 20.07
N CYS A 377 0.62 -19.73 20.07
CA CYS A 377 2.07 -19.61 20.15
C CYS A 377 2.56 -20.08 21.51
N PRO A 378 3.42 -21.12 21.60
CA PRO A 378 3.98 -21.51 22.89
C PRO A 378 4.84 -20.36 23.42
N THR A 379 4.89 -20.13 24.72
CA THR A 379 5.78 -19.14 25.34
C THR A 379 6.11 -19.56 26.77
N ASP A 380 7.34 -19.28 27.19
CA ASP A 380 7.78 -19.44 28.57
C ASP A 380 7.59 -18.15 29.39
N GLY A 381 7.18 -17.05 28.74
CA GLY A 381 7.09 -15.71 29.32
C GLY A 381 8.46 -15.09 29.62
N CYS A 382 8.46 -14.06 30.46
CA CYS A 382 9.66 -13.31 30.78
C CYS A 382 10.58 -14.06 31.76
N LEU A 383 11.89 -13.84 31.66
CA LEU A 383 12.87 -14.34 32.61
C LEU A 383 13.02 -13.38 33.79
N ILE A 384 13.73 -13.84 34.84
CA ILE A 384 13.89 -13.07 36.08
C ILE A 384 14.57 -11.71 35.87
N ALA A 385 15.39 -11.59 34.81
CA ALA A 385 16.03 -10.33 34.44
C ALA A 385 15.01 -9.25 34.02
N THR A 386 13.88 -9.66 33.45
CA THR A 386 12.75 -8.77 33.12
C THR A 386 11.77 -8.63 34.29
N ALA A 387 11.47 -9.71 35.02
CA ALA A 387 10.49 -9.66 36.12
C ALA A 387 10.98 -8.87 37.35
N LYS A 388 12.27 -8.96 37.69
CA LYS A 388 12.81 -8.37 38.92
C LYS A 388 12.75 -6.83 38.94
N PRO A 389 13.12 -6.09 37.88
CA PRO A 389 12.93 -4.63 37.83
C PRO A 389 11.47 -4.19 38.02
N GLU A 390 10.51 -5.05 37.67
CA GLU A 390 9.06 -4.82 37.84
C GLU A 390 8.55 -5.14 39.26
N ASN A 391 9.46 -5.47 40.18
CA ASN A 391 9.16 -5.96 41.53
C ASN A 391 8.30 -7.23 41.53
N ILE A 392 8.58 -8.16 40.60
CA ILE A 392 7.95 -9.48 40.54
C ILE A 392 9.03 -10.53 40.84
N SER A 393 8.81 -11.36 41.86
CA SER A 393 9.82 -12.32 42.35
C SER A 393 9.93 -13.59 41.51
N GLU A 394 8.82 -14.04 40.92
CA GLU A 394 8.76 -15.25 40.11
C GLU A 394 8.65 -14.88 38.62
N PRO A 395 9.52 -15.40 37.75
CA PRO A 395 9.44 -15.16 36.31
C PRO A 395 8.37 -16.04 35.64
N GLY A 396 8.20 -15.87 34.33
CA GLY A 396 7.38 -16.72 33.48
C GLY A 396 6.17 -16.02 32.89
N VAL A 397 5.22 -16.82 32.38
CA VAL A 397 3.99 -16.30 31.74
C VAL A 397 3.21 -15.40 32.69
N ALA A 398 2.92 -15.85 33.91
CA ALA A 398 2.15 -15.06 34.89
C ALA A 398 2.81 -13.71 35.23
N ALA A 399 4.14 -13.63 35.23
CA ALA A 399 4.84 -12.36 35.42
C ALA A 399 4.65 -11.42 34.23
N SER A 400 4.70 -11.96 33.01
CA SER A 400 4.46 -11.20 31.77
C SER A 400 3.03 -10.65 31.73
N GLU A 401 2.05 -11.49 32.08
CA GLU A 401 0.64 -11.10 32.18
C GLU A 401 0.41 -10.02 33.24
N GLU A 402 1.05 -10.13 34.41
CA GLU A 402 0.97 -9.12 35.46
C GLU A 402 1.56 -7.77 35.02
N ILE A 403 2.67 -7.76 34.28
CA ILE A 403 3.23 -6.54 33.68
C ILE A 403 2.23 -5.96 32.67
N ALA A 404 1.73 -6.79 31.75
CA ALA A 404 0.76 -6.37 30.74
C ALA A 404 -0.51 -5.77 31.36
N ARG A 405 -1.02 -6.39 32.43
CA ARG A 405 -2.18 -5.92 33.20
C ARG A 405 -1.91 -4.56 33.85
N ARG A 406 -0.72 -4.35 34.41
CA ARG A 406 -0.32 -3.05 35.00
C ARG A 406 -0.22 -1.95 33.95
N ASP A 407 0.22 -2.29 32.74
CA ASP A 407 0.38 -1.35 31.64
C ASP A 407 -0.96 -0.93 31.01
N LEU A 408 -2.03 -1.74 31.10
CA LEU A 408 -3.35 -1.42 30.53
C LEU A 408 -3.87 -0.04 30.93
N LYS A 409 -3.55 0.43 32.14
CA LYS A 409 -3.95 1.77 32.62
C LYS A 409 -3.38 2.92 31.76
N ASN A 410 -2.31 2.66 31.02
CA ASN A 410 -1.66 3.61 30.13
C ASN A 410 -2.20 3.52 28.69
N LEU A 411 -3.02 2.50 28.37
CA LEU A 411 -3.61 2.33 27.04
C LEU A 411 -4.84 3.22 26.86
N SER A 412 -4.65 4.40 26.23
CA SER A 412 -5.79 5.26 25.91
C SER A 412 -6.60 4.71 24.72
N PRO A 413 -7.92 5.02 24.63
CA PRO A 413 -8.73 4.64 23.47
C PRO A 413 -8.18 5.18 22.14
N ALA A 414 -7.57 6.37 22.13
CA ALA A 414 -6.96 6.97 20.94
C ALA A 414 -5.70 6.21 20.48
N ILE A 415 -4.84 5.79 21.41
CA ILE A 415 -3.67 4.97 21.11
C ILE A 415 -4.13 3.60 20.59
N LEU A 416 -5.10 2.97 21.25
CA LEU A 416 -5.64 1.68 20.81
C LEU A 416 -6.28 1.78 19.41
N ALA A 417 -7.02 2.85 19.11
CA ALA A 417 -7.57 3.09 17.78
C ALA A 417 -6.46 3.21 16.72
N SER A 418 -5.37 3.91 17.05
CA SER A 418 -4.20 4.06 16.17
C SER A 418 -3.50 2.72 15.91
N MET A 419 -3.35 1.90 16.96
CA MET A 419 -2.83 0.53 16.85
C MET A 419 -3.76 -0.39 16.06
N LYS A 420 -5.09 -0.27 16.20
CA LYS A 420 -6.09 -1.00 15.39
C LYS A 420 -5.94 -0.66 13.91
N LYS A 421 -5.82 0.63 13.56
CA LYS A 421 -5.56 1.08 12.18
C LYS A 421 -4.26 0.49 11.62
N ALA A 422 -3.15 0.59 12.36
CA ALA A 422 -1.87 0.04 11.93
C ALA A 422 -1.90 -1.49 11.77
N GLY A 423 -2.54 -2.19 12.71
CA GLY A 423 -2.68 -3.65 12.70
C GLY A 423 -3.52 -4.15 11.51
N GLN A 424 -4.62 -3.47 11.19
CA GLN A 424 -5.42 -3.77 10.00
C GLN A 424 -4.61 -3.53 8.72
N LYS A 425 -3.95 -2.38 8.60
CA LYS A 425 -3.15 -1.98 7.43
C LYS A 425 -1.98 -2.93 7.14
N LEU A 426 -1.31 -3.41 8.19
CA LEU A 426 -0.06 -4.17 8.09
C LEU A 426 -0.23 -5.65 8.44
N ASN A 427 -1.47 -6.06 8.70
CA ASN A 427 -1.89 -7.41 9.02
C ASN A 427 -1.08 -8.00 10.19
N VAL A 428 -1.06 -7.25 11.28
CA VAL A 428 -0.44 -7.62 12.56
C VAL A 428 -1.55 -7.66 13.62
N PRO A 429 -1.68 -8.75 14.40
CA PRO A 429 -2.66 -8.80 15.48
C PRO A 429 -2.49 -7.60 16.42
N VAL A 430 -3.55 -6.86 16.69
CA VAL A 430 -3.51 -5.69 17.59
C VAL A 430 -2.90 -6.03 18.95
N PRO A 431 -3.17 -7.21 19.55
CA PRO A 431 -2.52 -7.61 20.81
C PRO A 431 -0.98 -7.70 20.73
N ILE A 432 -0.39 -8.03 19.57
CA ILE A 432 1.07 -7.97 19.38
C ILE A 432 1.56 -6.53 19.43
N ILE A 433 0.85 -5.59 18.81
CA ILE A 433 1.23 -4.17 18.77
C ILE A 433 1.22 -3.60 20.20
N VAL A 434 0.16 -3.88 20.96
CA VAL A 434 0.04 -3.46 22.36
C VAL A 434 1.14 -4.12 23.22
N ALA A 435 1.44 -5.40 23.00
CA ALA A 435 2.51 -6.09 23.72
C ALA A 435 3.91 -5.56 23.41
N LEU A 436 4.21 -5.22 22.16
CA LEU A 436 5.46 -4.55 21.79
C LEU A 436 5.55 -3.20 22.52
N ALA A 437 4.49 -2.40 22.49
CA ALA A 437 4.48 -1.10 23.15
C ALA A 437 4.58 -1.20 24.68
N SER A 438 3.98 -2.23 25.29
CA SER A 438 4.17 -2.59 26.70
C SER A 438 5.63 -2.96 27.00
N ARG A 439 6.24 -3.84 26.19
CA ARG A 439 7.64 -4.27 26.39
C ARG A 439 8.64 -3.15 26.14
N GLU A 440 8.39 -2.28 25.18
CA GLU A 440 9.31 -1.23 24.75
C GLU A 440 9.25 0.00 25.66
N SER A 441 8.06 0.38 26.14
CA SER A 441 7.91 1.66 26.85
C SER A 441 6.86 1.68 27.95
N HIS A 442 6.35 0.52 28.41
CA HIS A 442 5.20 0.45 29.31
C HIS A 442 4.00 1.24 28.78
N LEU A 443 3.74 1.10 27.47
CA LEU A 443 2.75 1.89 26.75
C LEU A 443 2.97 3.41 26.90
N GLY A 444 4.23 3.83 26.88
CA GLY A 444 4.66 5.24 26.90
C GLY A 444 5.08 5.76 28.28
N ALA A 445 4.81 5.03 29.36
CA ALA A 445 5.05 5.52 30.72
C ALA A 445 6.53 5.77 31.06
N VAL A 446 7.47 5.17 30.34
CA VAL A 446 8.92 5.38 30.55
C VAL A 446 9.59 6.29 29.53
N LEU A 447 8.83 6.90 28.62
CA LEU A 447 9.38 7.83 27.62
C LEU A 447 9.80 9.16 28.25
N GLY A 448 11.03 9.59 27.98
CA GLY A 448 11.58 10.85 28.48
C GLY A 448 11.96 10.84 29.95
N ILE A 449 12.12 9.66 30.57
CA ILE A 449 12.75 9.56 31.88
C ILE A 449 14.23 9.97 31.72
N PRO A 450 14.73 10.96 32.51
CA PRO A 450 16.12 11.40 32.44
C PRO A 450 17.10 10.23 32.51
N PRO A 451 18.14 10.21 31.65
CA PRO A 451 18.65 11.30 30.82
C PRO A 451 18.00 11.44 29.43
N ASN A 452 16.90 10.73 29.16
CA ASN A 452 16.24 10.79 27.85
C ASN A 452 15.41 12.06 27.66
N LYS A 453 15.34 12.54 26.42
CA LYS A 453 14.46 13.62 25.99
C LYS A 453 13.01 13.13 25.95
N LYS A 454 12.03 14.04 26.07
CA LYS A 454 10.61 13.71 25.94
C LYS A 454 10.35 12.88 24.68
N GLY A 455 9.64 11.75 24.82
CA GLY A 455 9.35 10.84 23.72
C GLY A 455 10.47 9.84 23.38
N TRP A 456 11.62 9.92 24.04
CA TRP A 456 12.76 9.04 23.79
C TRP A 456 13.04 8.08 24.95
N GLY A 457 13.61 6.92 24.62
CA GLY A 457 14.20 5.95 25.54
C GLY A 457 15.54 5.45 25.00
N ASP A 458 16.10 4.41 25.61
CA ASP A 458 17.40 3.81 25.26
C ASP A 458 18.53 4.83 24.99
N ASN A 459 18.84 5.70 25.96
CA ASN A 459 19.84 6.76 25.82
C ASN A 459 19.62 7.70 24.61
N ASN A 460 18.36 8.00 24.30
CA ASN A 460 17.91 8.75 23.13
C ASN A 460 18.10 8.01 21.78
N HIS A 461 18.15 6.68 21.78
CA HIS A 461 18.17 5.90 20.55
C HIS A 461 16.80 5.36 20.16
N GLY A 462 15.95 4.98 21.12
CA GLY A 462 14.59 4.54 20.86
C GLY A 462 13.60 5.70 20.89
N TYR A 463 12.84 5.92 19.81
CA TYR A 463 11.79 6.94 19.78
C TYR A 463 10.39 6.34 19.92
N GLY A 464 9.54 7.03 20.68
CA GLY A 464 8.11 6.83 20.77
C GLY A 464 7.67 5.53 21.42
N ILE A 465 6.35 5.29 21.45
CA ILE A 465 5.73 4.22 22.24
C ILE A 465 6.23 2.80 21.86
N LEU A 466 6.64 2.61 20.60
CA LEU A 466 7.21 1.37 20.06
C LEU A 466 8.75 1.40 19.87
N GLN A 467 9.44 2.40 20.41
CA GLN A 467 10.91 2.52 20.47
C GLN A 467 11.64 2.23 19.15
N VAL A 468 11.28 2.94 18.07
CA VAL A 468 12.00 2.81 16.80
C VAL A 468 13.44 3.35 16.96
N ASP A 469 14.43 2.53 16.61
CA ASP A 469 15.85 2.86 16.77
C ASP A 469 16.35 3.84 15.70
N ASN A 470 16.77 5.03 16.14
CA ASN A 470 17.25 6.11 15.27
C ASN A 470 18.60 5.84 14.60
N ARG A 471 19.35 4.82 15.04
CA ARG A 471 20.62 4.39 14.42
C ARG A 471 20.36 3.55 13.17
N SER A 472 19.20 2.89 13.14
CA SER A 472 18.80 1.97 12.07
C SER A 472 17.75 2.56 11.15
N HIS A 473 16.98 3.54 11.62
CA HIS A 473 15.82 4.09 10.91
C HIS A 473 15.73 5.62 11.07
N SER A 474 15.32 6.29 10.00
CA SER A 474 14.85 7.68 10.10
C SER A 474 13.49 7.70 10.78
N ILE A 475 13.36 8.38 11.91
CA ILE A 475 12.14 8.38 12.73
C ILE A 475 11.01 9.21 12.09
N ARG A 476 9.79 8.67 12.05
CA ARG A 476 8.55 9.35 11.65
C ARG A 476 7.73 9.75 12.88
N GLY A 477 6.94 10.81 12.76
CA GLY A 477 6.05 11.25 13.84
C GLY A 477 6.79 11.82 15.05
N LEU A 478 7.90 12.56 14.83
CA LEU A 478 8.76 13.11 15.89
C LEU A 478 8.06 14.16 16.78
N ASP A 479 6.98 14.74 16.29
CA ASP A 479 6.09 15.69 16.95
C ASP A 479 5.26 15.06 18.07
N ASP A 480 4.86 13.80 17.91
CA ASP A 480 4.12 13.04 18.92
C ASP A 480 4.59 11.58 19.00
N PRO A 481 5.17 11.14 20.15
CA PRO A 481 5.63 9.77 20.34
C PRO A 481 4.52 8.70 20.30
N TYR A 482 3.25 9.13 20.22
CA TYR A 482 2.06 8.29 20.09
C TYR A 482 1.39 8.40 18.71
N SER A 483 1.95 9.20 17.79
CA SER A 483 1.34 9.49 16.51
C SER A 483 1.08 8.25 15.66
N GLN A 484 0.05 8.32 14.81
CA GLN A 484 -0.25 7.28 13.82
C GLN A 484 0.97 7.01 12.93
N ALA A 485 1.71 8.05 12.52
CA ALA A 485 2.89 7.92 11.68
C ALA A 485 4.01 7.11 12.35
N HIS A 486 4.25 7.33 13.65
CA HIS A 486 5.20 6.55 14.44
C HIS A 486 4.76 5.09 14.59
N ILE A 487 3.49 4.87 14.97
CA ILE A 487 2.94 3.53 15.16
C ILE A 487 2.99 2.72 13.85
N GLU A 488 2.58 3.31 12.73
CA GLU A 488 2.66 2.63 11.43
C GLU A 488 4.08 2.32 10.99
N GLN A 489 5.04 3.22 11.28
CA GLN A 489 6.45 2.95 10.98
C GLN A 489 6.95 1.73 11.74
N ALA A 490 6.77 1.71 13.05
CA ALA A 490 7.20 0.62 13.92
C ALA A 490 6.59 -0.72 13.49
N ILE A 491 5.28 -0.73 13.24
CA ILE A 491 4.58 -1.95 12.83
C ILE A 491 4.94 -2.36 11.39
N GLY A 492 5.33 -1.42 10.52
CA GLY A 492 5.89 -1.71 9.21
C GLY A 492 7.22 -2.45 9.31
N ILE A 493 8.09 -2.02 10.23
CA ILE A 493 9.37 -2.69 10.53
C ILE A 493 9.11 -4.11 11.05
N PHE A 494 8.22 -4.27 12.02
CA PHE A 494 7.82 -5.59 12.54
C PHE A 494 7.28 -6.51 11.44
N SER A 495 6.37 -6.00 10.60
CA SER A 495 5.76 -6.76 9.50
C SER A 495 6.81 -7.27 8.52
N ASN A 496 7.79 -6.42 8.16
CA ASN A 496 8.92 -6.81 7.32
C ASN A 496 9.80 -7.89 7.99
N TYR A 497 10.06 -7.78 9.29
CA TYR A 497 10.80 -8.82 10.01
C TYR A 497 10.06 -10.16 10.07
N ARG A 498 8.74 -10.15 10.26
CA ARG A 498 7.91 -11.36 10.18
C ARG A 498 8.08 -12.06 8.83
N ASP A 499 8.04 -11.30 7.74
CA ASP A 499 8.16 -11.85 6.39
C ASP A 499 9.59 -12.38 6.11
N GLN A 500 10.62 -11.68 6.59
CA GLN A 500 12.01 -12.14 6.51
C GLN A 500 12.27 -13.40 7.35
N VAL A 501 11.66 -13.52 8.53
CA VAL A 501 11.74 -14.73 9.37
C VAL A 501 11.04 -15.89 8.67
N ALA A 502 9.86 -15.68 8.11
CA ALA A 502 9.15 -16.70 7.32
C ALA A 502 9.98 -17.17 6.12
N GLN A 503 10.67 -16.25 5.43
CA GLN A 503 11.55 -16.56 4.31
C GLN A 503 12.80 -17.33 4.76
N LYS A 504 13.40 -16.95 5.89
CA LYS A 504 14.61 -17.59 6.44
C LYS A 504 14.30 -19.00 6.95
N HIS A 505 13.09 -19.21 7.48
CA HIS A 505 12.65 -20.46 8.09
C HIS A 505 11.33 -20.96 7.49
N PRO A 506 11.31 -21.36 6.20
CA PRO A 506 10.06 -21.66 5.48
C PRO A 506 9.33 -22.91 6.00
N SER A 507 9.98 -23.73 6.84
CA SER A 507 9.37 -24.91 7.48
C SER A 507 8.85 -24.63 8.89
N TRP A 508 9.01 -23.41 9.43
CA TRP A 508 8.50 -23.09 10.75
C TRP A 508 6.98 -22.88 10.69
N PRO A 509 6.25 -23.33 11.72
CA PRO A 509 4.84 -23.01 11.83
C PRO A 509 4.64 -21.52 12.15
N ASP A 510 3.47 -20.97 11.84
CA ASP A 510 3.19 -19.54 11.93
C ASP A 510 3.41 -18.98 13.34
N GLU A 511 3.12 -19.77 14.37
CA GLU A 511 3.39 -19.48 15.78
C GLU A 511 4.85 -19.07 15.99
N GLN A 512 5.78 -19.85 15.43
CA GLN A 512 7.22 -19.65 15.59
C GLN A 512 7.76 -18.56 14.67
N VAL A 513 7.12 -18.34 13.52
CA VAL A 513 7.40 -17.18 12.66
C VAL A 513 7.01 -15.89 13.37
N LEU A 514 5.83 -15.85 14.01
CA LEU A 514 5.36 -14.68 14.73
C LEU A 514 6.23 -14.36 15.95
N LYS A 515 6.59 -15.38 16.74
CA LYS A 515 7.56 -15.22 17.83
C LYS A 515 8.92 -14.76 17.31
N GLY A 516 9.41 -15.37 16.23
CA GLY A 516 10.65 -14.99 15.58
C GLY A 516 10.63 -13.53 15.09
N ALA A 517 9.49 -13.00 14.65
CA ALA A 517 9.33 -11.60 14.30
C ALA A 517 9.52 -10.67 15.50
N CYS A 518 8.96 -11.03 16.66
CA CYS A 518 9.17 -10.31 17.92
C CYS A 518 10.65 -10.29 18.30
N VAL A 519 11.33 -11.44 18.23
CA VAL A 519 12.78 -11.54 18.43
C VAL A 519 13.56 -10.65 17.46
N ALA A 520 13.20 -10.68 16.17
CA ALA A 520 13.87 -9.90 15.14
C ALA A 520 13.65 -8.39 15.29
N TYR A 521 12.51 -7.96 15.85
CA TYR A 521 12.26 -6.56 16.16
C TYR A 521 13.30 -5.99 17.14
N ASN A 522 13.72 -6.80 18.13
CA ASN A 522 14.75 -6.42 19.10
C ASN A 522 16.19 -6.68 18.62
N ALA A 523 16.47 -7.83 18.01
CA ALA A 523 17.85 -8.29 17.76
C ALA A 523 18.17 -8.54 16.28
N GLY A 524 17.25 -8.19 15.38
CA GLY A 524 17.37 -8.42 13.94
C GLY A 524 17.18 -9.88 13.51
N VAL A 525 16.87 -10.08 12.23
CA VAL A 525 16.56 -11.41 11.66
C VAL A 525 17.76 -12.37 11.71
N SER A 526 19.00 -11.85 11.72
CA SER A 526 20.20 -12.68 11.87
C SER A 526 20.23 -13.46 13.19
N ASN A 527 19.62 -12.92 14.25
CA ASN A 527 19.57 -13.57 15.56
C ASN A 527 18.59 -14.75 15.61
N VAL A 528 17.53 -14.71 14.80
CA VAL A 528 16.52 -15.78 14.70
C VAL A 528 17.12 -16.97 13.95
N ARG A 529 17.74 -17.91 14.67
CA ARG A 529 18.48 -19.05 14.08
C ARG A 529 17.77 -20.40 14.24
N THR A 530 17.26 -20.70 15.43
CA THR A 530 16.55 -21.95 15.73
C THR A 530 15.40 -21.67 16.68
N ILE A 531 14.34 -22.49 16.66
CA ILE A 531 13.17 -22.32 17.53
C ILE A 531 13.59 -22.30 19.00
N ALA A 532 14.37 -23.29 19.43
CA ALA A 532 14.75 -23.47 20.84
C ALA A 532 15.71 -22.39 21.39
N LYS A 533 16.35 -21.58 20.54
CA LYS A 533 17.37 -20.62 20.97
C LYS A 533 17.15 -19.21 20.41
N MET A 534 15.99 -18.92 19.80
CA MET A 534 15.77 -17.64 19.13
C MET A 534 15.88 -16.44 20.07
N ASN A 535 15.52 -16.60 21.35
CA ASN A 535 15.59 -15.52 22.32
C ASN A 535 17.03 -15.22 22.79
N LEU A 536 17.99 -16.14 22.65
CA LEU A 536 19.38 -15.89 23.05
C LEU A 536 19.96 -14.75 22.20
N GLY A 537 20.47 -13.70 22.86
CA GLY A 537 20.98 -12.49 22.21
C GLY A 537 19.98 -11.34 22.12
N THR A 538 18.72 -11.53 22.50
CA THR A 538 17.78 -10.43 22.73
C THR A 538 18.02 -9.76 24.08
N THR A 539 17.47 -8.57 24.30
CA THR A 539 17.45 -7.94 25.63
C THR A 539 16.87 -8.92 26.65
N HIS A 540 17.66 -9.23 27.68
CA HIS A 540 17.36 -10.22 28.75
C HIS A 540 17.18 -11.68 28.29
N ASN A 541 17.45 -11.99 27.01
CA ASN A 541 17.29 -13.30 26.41
C ASN A 541 15.86 -13.88 26.47
N ASP A 542 14.84 -13.02 26.50
CA ASP A 542 13.43 -13.44 26.66
C ASP A 542 12.43 -12.65 25.80
N TYR A 543 12.91 -11.73 24.96
CA TYR A 543 12.07 -10.70 24.33
C TYR A 543 10.86 -11.28 23.58
N GLY A 544 11.08 -12.32 22.75
CA GLY A 544 10.00 -12.94 22.00
C GLY A 544 9.03 -13.75 22.88
N ASP A 545 9.51 -14.39 23.94
CA ASP A 545 8.63 -15.13 24.86
C ASP A 545 7.75 -14.18 25.68
N ASP A 546 8.36 -13.15 26.29
CA ASP A 546 7.63 -12.14 27.05
C ASP A 546 6.59 -11.41 26.17
N VAL A 547 6.96 -10.92 24.99
CA VAL A 547 6.01 -10.23 24.09
C VAL A 547 4.84 -11.14 23.72
N ILE A 548 5.07 -12.43 23.44
CA ILE A 548 3.98 -13.36 23.13
C ILE A 548 3.05 -13.56 24.34
N ALA A 549 3.60 -13.72 25.55
CA ALA A 549 2.79 -13.88 26.76
C ALA A 549 1.94 -12.63 27.06
N ARG A 550 2.52 -11.44 26.93
CA ARG A 550 1.77 -10.17 27.05
C ARG A 550 0.70 -10.05 25.97
N ALA A 551 1.02 -10.42 24.72
CA ALA A 551 0.07 -10.36 23.61
C ALA A 551 -1.10 -11.32 23.80
N GLN A 552 -0.87 -12.53 24.33
CA GLN A 552 -1.92 -13.49 24.65
C GLN A 552 -2.84 -12.95 25.76
N PHE A 553 -2.30 -12.31 26.80
CA PHE A 553 -3.11 -11.60 27.78
C PHE A 553 -3.97 -10.51 27.13
N TYR A 554 -3.41 -9.68 26.26
CA TYR A 554 -4.17 -8.62 25.59
C TYR A 554 -5.25 -9.14 24.65
N MET A 555 -5.18 -10.38 24.13
CA MET A 555 -6.24 -10.93 23.27
C MET A 555 -7.62 -10.89 23.92
N ASP A 556 -7.68 -11.05 25.24
CA ASP A 556 -8.94 -11.13 25.99
C ASP A 556 -9.28 -9.82 26.74
N ASN A 557 -8.43 -8.79 26.64
CA ASN A 557 -8.47 -7.62 27.53
C ASN A 557 -8.42 -6.24 26.82
N ILE A 558 -8.52 -6.15 25.49
CA ILE A 558 -8.50 -4.86 24.71
C ILE A 558 -9.58 -4.74 23.63
#